data_AF-A0A368F464-F1
#
_entry.id   AF-A0A368F464-F1
#
_cell.length_a   1.000
_cell.length_b   1.000
_cell.length_c   1.000
_cell.angle_alpha   90.00
_cell.angle_beta   90.00
_cell.angle_gamma   90.00
#
_symmetry.space_group_name_H-M   'P 1'
#
loop_
_entity.id
_entity.type
_entity.pdbx_description
1 polymer ?
#
loop_
_entity_poly.entity_id
_entity_poly.type
_entity_poly.pdbx_seq_one_letter_code
_entity_poly.pdbx_strand_id
1 'polypeptide(L)' 'VYFQNSRKKPGGHKIIVNQSKKEAFSILSGLRGIQRRLKNAWTVETNSDEITDGMFDGVRAFILPQPRAKFNVSEVSR' A
#
# COMPACT_ATOMS: atom_id res chain seq x y z
N VAL A 1 22.00 -6.95 22.66
CA VAL A 1 20.81 -6.16 22.26
C VAL A 1 20.60 -6.38 20.76
N TYR A 2 19.45 -6.91 20.35
CA TYR A 2 19.21 -7.41 18.98
C TYR A 2 19.29 -6.27 17.94
N PHE A 3 20.22 -6.36 16.99
CA PHE A 3 20.20 -5.53 15.79
C PHE A 3 19.21 -6.12 14.79
N GLN A 4 18.11 -5.42 14.52
CA GLN A 4 17.26 -5.72 13.37
C GLN A 4 18.02 -5.38 12.09
N ASN A 5 18.53 -6.40 11.41
CA ASN A 5 19.20 -6.26 10.13
C ASN A 5 18.15 -6.07 9.02
N SER A 6 17.56 -4.87 8.92
CA SER A 6 16.68 -4.54 7.80
C SER A 6 17.56 -4.27 6.57
N ARG A 7 17.82 -5.30 5.76
CA ARG A 7 18.37 -5.13 4.41
C ARG A 7 17.53 -4.07 3.69
N LYS A 8 18.09 -2.89 3.43
CA LYS A 8 17.46 -1.87 2.58
C LYS A 8 17.27 -2.51 1.21
N LYS A 9 16.03 -2.89 0.90
CA LYS A 9 15.64 -3.35 -0.44
C LYS A 9 15.87 -2.18 -1.41
N PRO A 10 16.40 -2.40 -2.62
CA PRO A 10 16.61 -1.36 -3.63
C PRO A 10 15.38 -0.44 -3.80
N GLY A 11 15.58 0.84 -4.10
CA GLY A 11 14.48 1.77 -4.32
C GLY A 11 13.54 1.26 -5.41
N GLY A 12 12.23 1.15 -5.12
CA GLY A 12 11.28 0.54 -6.04
C GLY A 12 10.80 -0.85 -5.65
N HIS A 13 10.72 -1.19 -4.37
CA HIS A 13 10.13 -2.45 -3.91
C HIS A 13 8.91 -2.28 -3.01
N LYS A 14 8.15 -1.19 -3.16
CA LYS A 14 6.98 -0.91 -2.33
C LYS A 14 5.68 -1.25 -3.05
N ILE A 15 4.77 -1.91 -2.34
CA ILE A 15 3.38 -2.10 -2.72
C ILE A 15 2.54 -1.36 -1.69
N ILE A 16 1.62 -0.52 -2.16
CA ILE A 16 0.66 0.18 -1.30
C ILE A 16 -0.69 -0.51 -1.43
N VAL A 17 -1.34 -0.76 -0.29
CA VAL A 17 -2.73 -1.19 -0.21
C VAL A 17 -3.54 -0.04 0.37
N ASN A 18 -4.50 0.47 -0.41
CA ASN A 18 -5.31 1.61 -0.01
C ASN A 18 -6.38 1.24 1.03
N GLN A 19 -6.61 2.14 1.97
CA GLN A 19 -7.66 2.11 3.01
C GLN A 19 -8.35 3.47 3.19
N SER A 20 -8.03 4.47 2.35
CA SER A 20 -8.58 5.82 2.47
C SER A 20 -10.03 5.97 2.01
N LYS A 21 -10.57 4.97 1.30
CA LYS A 21 -11.94 4.97 0.75
C LYS A 21 -12.84 3.94 1.40
N LYS A 22 -12.58 3.61 2.67
CA LYS A 22 -13.39 2.65 3.46
C LYS A 22 -13.48 1.29 2.77
N GLU A 23 -12.35 0.85 2.22
CA GLU A 23 -12.20 -0.40 1.50
C GLU A 23 -12.70 -1.58 2.32
N ALA A 24 -13.31 -2.55 1.61
CA ALA A 24 -13.86 -3.75 2.22
C ALA A 24 -12.79 -4.68 2.80
N PHE A 25 -11.64 -4.72 2.14
CA PHE A 25 -10.53 -5.59 2.48
C PHE A 25 -9.31 -4.77 2.86
N SER A 26 -8.60 -5.22 3.88
CA SER A 26 -7.35 -4.64 4.35
C SER A 26 -6.24 -5.68 4.38
N ILE A 27 -5.01 -5.25 4.66
CA ILE A 27 -3.89 -6.18 4.82
C ILE A 27 -4.12 -7.15 6.01
N LEU A 28 -4.90 -6.72 7.01
CA LEU A 28 -5.22 -7.51 8.20
C LEU A 28 -6.48 -8.38 8.01
N SER A 29 -7.39 -7.98 7.11
CA SER A 29 -8.67 -8.66 6.88
C SER A 29 -8.96 -8.82 5.39
N GLY A 30 -9.15 -10.05 4.90
CA GLY A 30 -9.40 -10.33 3.48
C GLY A 30 -8.14 -10.47 2.61
N LEU A 31 -7.07 -9.72 2.87
CA LEU A 31 -5.81 -9.82 2.10
C LEU A 31 -4.63 -10.43 2.88
N ARG A 32 -4.84 -10.96 4.09
CA ARG A 32 -3.76 -11.47 4.97
C ARG A 32 -2.85 -12.51 4.29
N GLY A 33 -3.43 -13.42 3.50
CA GLY A 33 -2.67 -14.43 2.76
C GLY A 33 -1.78 -13.82 1.67
N ILE A 34 -2.32 -12.84 0.94
CA ILE A 34 -1.59 -12.10 -0.10
C ILE A 34 -0.50 -11.25 0.54
N GLN A 35 -0.79 -10.52 1.62
CA GLN A 35 0.19 -9.74 2.38
C GLN A 35 1.38 -10.61 2.82
N ARG A 36 1.12 -11.82 3.33
CA ARG A 36 2.18 -12.76 3.74
C ARG A 36 3.10 -13.13 2.57
N ARG A 37 2.53 -13.40 1.39
CA ARG A 37 3.32 -13.74 0.18
C ARG A 37 4.10 -12.53 -0.34
N LEU A 38 3.47 -11.36 -0.41
CA LEU A 38 4.09 -10.14 -0.94
C LEU A 38 5.27 -9.68 -0.08
N LYS A 39 5.17 -9.75 1.25
CA LYS A 39 6.25 -9.32 2.17
C LYS A 39 7.57 -10.06 1.98
N ASN A 40 7.55 -11.25 1.37
CA ASN A 40 8.76 -12.02 1.06
C ASN A 40 9.68 -11.27 0.07
N ALA A 41 9.10 -10.56 -0.91
CA ALA A 41 9.85 -9.85 -1.95
C ALA A 41 9.73 -8.32 -1.81
N TRP A 42 8.57 -7.82 -1.41
CA TRP A 42 8.22 -6.40 -1.42
C TRP A 42 8.04 -5.85 0.00
N THR A 43 8.18 -4.54 0.16
CA THR A 43 7.65 -3.80 1.32
C THR A 43 6.17 -3.56 1.05
N VAL A 44 5.30 -3.96 1.97
CA VAL A 44 3.86 -3.77 1.84
C VAL A 44 3.42 -2.76 2.87
N GLU A 45 2.89 -1.63 2.41
CA GLU A 45 2.40 -0.54 3.25
C GLU A 45 0.91 -0.32 3.01
N THR A 46 0.28 0.31 3.98
CA THR A 46 -1.13 0.70 3.90
C THR A 46 -1.21 2.21 3.79
N ASN A 47 -1.99 2.70 2.84
CA ASN A 47 -2.32 4.12 2.77
C ASN A 47 -3.69 4.34 3.42
N SER A 48 -3.76 5.14 4.48
CA SER A 48 -5.02 5.51 5.13
C SER A 48 -5.45 6.94 4.82
N ASP A 49 -4.57 7.73 4.21
CA ASP A 49 -4.76 9.15 3.94
C ASP A 49 -5.20 9.39 2.49
N GLU A 50 -5.52 10.64 2.15
CA GLU A 50 -5.90 11.02 0.77
C GLU A 50 -4.81 10.63 -0.24
N ILE A 51 -5.22 10.19 -1.42
CA ILE A 51 -4.28 9.81 -2.48
C ILE A 51 -3.65 11.10 -3.05
N THR A 52 -2.33 11.17 -3.08
CA THR A 52 -1.56 12.32 -3.57
C THR A 52 -0.47 11.88 -4.55
N ASP A 53 0.01 12.78 -5.40
CA ASP A 53 0.99 12.45 -6.45
C ASP A 53 2.31 11.87 -5.89
N GLY A 54 2.81 12.43 -4.79
CA GLY A 54 4.05 11.98 -4.15
C GLY A 54 3.95 10.57 -3.52
N MET A 55 2.74 10.00 -3.41
CA MET A 55 2.53 8.67 -2.85
C MET A 55 3.18 7.57 -3.70
N PHE A 56 3.28 7.76 -5.01
CA PHE A 56 3.68 6.72 -5.94
C PHE A 56 5.21 6.62 -6.13
N ASP A 57 5.98 7.48 -5.48
CA ASP A 57 7.45 7.45 -5.55
C ASP A 57 8.01 6.11 -5.06
N GLY A 58 8.68 5.39 -5.97
CA GLY A 58 9.24 4.07 -5.66
C GLY A 58 8.19 2.98 -5.40
N VAL A 59 6.91 3.22 -5.74
CA VAL A 59 5.84 2.24 -5.67
C VAL A 59 5.77 1.43 -6.96
N ARG A 60 5.65 0.11 -6.84
CA ARG A 60 5.50 -0.81 -7.99
C ARG A 60 4.07 -1.25 -8.22
N ALA A 61 3.26 -1.25 -7.18
CA ALA A 61 1.84 -1.54 -7.29
C ALA A 61 1.05 -0.79 -6.23
N PHE A 62 -0.10 -0.27 -6.65
CA PHE A 62 -1.12 0.31 -5.79
C PHE A 62 -2.37 -0.57 -5.88
N ILE A 63 -2.82 -1.09 -4.75
CA ILE A 63 -3.96 -1.99 -4.66
C ILE A 63 -5.11 -1.19 -4.04
N LEU A 64 -6.23 -1.12 -4.76
CA LEU A 64 -7.45 -0.43 -4.33
C LEU A 64 -8.57 -1.47 -4.09
N PRO A 65 -8.61 -2.09 -2.90
CA PRO A 65 -9.48 -3.24 -2.67
C PRO A 65 -10.93 -2.86 -2.35
N GLN A 66 -11.75 -2.75 -3.40
CA GLN A 66 -13.19 -2.46 -3.30
C GLN A 66 -13.47 -1.16 -2.51
N PRO A 67 -13.14 0.02 -3.07
CA PRO A 67 -13.40 1.30 -2.45
C PRO A 67 -14.91 1.52 -2.27
N ARG A 68 -15.32 2.07 -1.13
CA ARG A 68 -16.73 2.30 -0.75
C ARG A 68 -17.06 3.78 -0.53
N ALA A 69 -16.10 4.67 -0.71
CA ALA A 69 -16.27 6.11 -0.68
C ALA A 69 -15.91 6.74 -2.03
N LYS A 70 -16.48 7.92 -2.32
CA LYS A 70 -16.18 8.66 -3.54
C LYS A 70 -14.74 9.19 -3.54
N PHE A 71 -14.17 9.30 -4.73
CA PHE A 71 -12.92 10.00 -4.96
C PHE A 71 -13.17 11.48 -5.17
N ASN A 72 -12.27 12.30 -4.65
CA ASN A 72 -12.16 13.69 -4.98
C ASN A 72 -11.56 13.83 -6.38
N VAL A 73 -11.79 14.97 -7.03
CA VAL A 73 -11.18 15.23 -8.34
C VAL A 73 -9.66 15.15 -8.25
N SER A 74 -9.07 15.76 -7.21
CA SER A 74 -7.62 15.75 -6.92
C SER A 74 -6.99 14.37 -6.86
N GLU A 75 -7.73 13.32 -6.51
CA GLU A 75 -7.19 11.96 -6.39
C GLU A 75 -7.19 11.19 -7.72
N VAL A 76 -7.86 11.73 -8.75
CA VAL A 76 -8.04 11.11 -10.07
C VAL A 76 -7.46 11.98 -11.18
N SER A 77 -7.36 13.29 -10.96
CA SER A 77 -6.74 14.24 -11.86
C SER A 77 -5.23 14.35 -11.60
N ARG A 78 -4.49 14.58 -12.67
CA ARG A 78 -3.05 14.87 -12.65
C ARG A 78 -2.79 16.37 -12.55
#